data_AF-A0A350QDW0-F1
#
_entry.id   AF-A0A350QDW0-F1
#
_cell.length_a   1.000
_cell.length_b   1.000
_cell.length_c   1.000
_cell.angle_alpha   90.00
_cell.angle_beta   90.00
_cell.angle_gamma   90.00
#
_symmetry.space_group_name_H-M   'P 1'
#
loop_
_entity.id
_entity.type
_entity.pdbx_description
1 polymer ?
#
loop_
_entity_poly.entity_id
_entity_poly.type
_entity_poly.pdbx_seq_one_letter_code
_entity_poly.pdbx_strand_id
1 'polypeptide(L)'
;MSDLTKSWLSGELHNGWTSSAYFGLGIVAEQVPASGENGPSLLYSDALLHPTAELRYEISQPPVHGNLSVFEDGSFIYQGDGTADSFTYQLFVNGVASGLHVKTLLPYQS
;
A
#
# COMPACT_ATOMS: atom_id res chain seq x y z
N MET A 1 11.68 -30.41 -2.06
CA MET A 1 11.82 -28.95 -1.84
C MET A 1 10.45 -28.46 -1.43
N SER A 2 10.23 -28.35 -0.13
CA SER A 2 8.97 -27.88 0.44
C SER A 2 8.99 -26.35 0.39
N ASP A 3 8.06 -25.81 -0.37
CA ASP A 3 7.77 -24.38 -0.49
C ASP A 3 7.38 -23.84 0.90
N LEU A 4 8.23 -23.01 1.49
CA LEU A 4 8.12 -22.50 2.86
C LEU A 4 8.02 -20.96 2.93
N THR A 5 7.48 -20.30 1.91
CA THR A 5 7.28 -18.83 1.94
C THR A 5 5.81 -18.43 1.97
N LYS A 6 5.03 -19.07 2.84
CA LYS A 6 3.70 -18.57 3.24
C LYS A 6 3.50 -18.76 4.73
N SER A 7 3.89 -17.76 5.51
CA SER A 7 3.41 -17.58 6.89
C SER A 7 3.83 -16.21 7.42
N TRP A 8 3.10 -15.49 8.25
CA TRP A 8 1.79 -15.66 8.91
C TRP A 8 1.21 -14.23 9.08
N LEU A 9 -0.10 -14.09 9.29
CA LEU A 9 -0.84 -12.88 9.72
C LEU A 9 -1.40 -11.99 8.59
N SER A 10 -2.55 -12.41 8.05
CA SER A 10 -3.63 -11.48 7.78
C SER A 10 -4.13 -10.95 9.13
N GLY A 11 -3.90 -9.68 9.47
CA GLY A 11 -4.32 -9.14 10.75
C GLY A 11 -4.12 -7.64 10.86
N GLU A 12 -5.16 -6.94 11.28
CA GLU A 12 -5.30 -5.49 11.37
C GLU A 12 -4.15 -4.83 12.16
N LEU A 13 -3.75 -3.63 11.73
CA LEU A 13 -2.73 -2.82 12.38
C LEU A 13 -3.16 -2.49 13.82
N HIS A 14 -2.65 -3.23 14.80
CA HIS A 14 -2.73 -2.90 16.23
C HIS A 14 -1.33 -2.68 16.81
N ASN A 15 -1.23 -1.66 17.68
CA ASN A 15 -0.01 -1.23 18.36
C ASN A 15 0.75 -2.37 19.04
N GLY A 16 1.83 -2.84 18.41
CA GLY A 16 2.78 -3.77 19.02
C GLY A 16 3.62 -4.50 17.98
N TRP A 17 4.86 -4.02 17.77
CA TRP A 17 5.90 -4.65 16.92
C TRP A 17 5.45 -5.05 15.50
N THR A 18 5.48 -4.09 14.57
CA THR A 18 5.36 -4.37 13.13
C THR A 18 6.66 -5.01 12.63
N SER A 19 6.72 -6.34 12.55
CA SER A 19 7.70 -6.98 11.68
C SER A 19 7.21 -6.77 10.26
N SER A 20 7.87 -5.89 9.50
CA SER A 20 7.58 -5.77 8.06
C SER A 20 7.81 -7.12 7.39
N ALA A 21 6.95 -7.54 6.43
CA ALA A 21 7.20 -8.72 5.62
C ALA A 21 8.43 -8.59 4.71
N TYR A 22 8.99 -7.40 4.59
CA TYR A 22 10.20 -7.10 3.84
C TYR A 22 11.37 -6.84 4.79
N PHE A 23 12.50 -7.51 4.56
CA PHE A 23 13.75 -7.11 5.19
C PHE A 23 14.13 -5.72 4.67
N GLY A 24 14.33 -4.74 5.56
CA GLY A 24 14.73 -3.38 5.15
C GLY A 24 13.73 -2.30 5.56
N LEU A 25 13.60 -1.28 4.72
CA LEU A 25 12.84 -0.04 4.95
C LEU A 25 11.47 -0.03 4.25
N GLY A 26 11.12 -1.09 3.51
CA GLY A 26 9.88 -1.25 2.75
C GLY A 26 9.93 -2.38 1.72
N ILE A 27 8.92 -2.46 0.84
CA ILE A 27 8.90 -3.37 -0.30
C ILE A 27 9.87 -2.90 -1.39
N VAL A 28 10.68 -3.79 -1.97
CA VAL A 28 11.52 -3.44 -3.12
C VAL A 28 10.65 -3.10 -4.35
N ALA A 29 10.99 -2.05 -5.07
CA ALA A 29 10.21 -1.55 -6.21
C ALA A 29 9.85 -2.63 -7.24
N GLU A 30 10.73 -3.59 -7.49
CA GLU A 30 10.49 -4.71 -8.42
C GLU A 30 9.37 -5.68 -7.98
N GLN A 31 9.06 -5.72 -6.69
CA GLN A 31 8.00 -6.57 -6.12
C GLN A 31 6.66 -5.84 -6.01
N VAL A 32 6.62 -4.52 -6.26
CA VAL A 32 5.41 -3.73 -6.15
C VAL A 32 4.38 -4.18 -7.20
N PRO A 33 3.17 -4.61 -6.81
CA PRO A 33 2.17 -5.12 -7.74
C PRO A 33 1.71 -4.08 -8.75
N ALA A 34 1.81 -4.42 -10.05
CA ALA A 34 1.27 -3.64 -11.15
C ALA A 34 -0.26 -3.77 -11.30
N SER A 35 -0.89 -4.66 -10.53
CA SER A 35 -2.33 -4.92 -10.54
C SER A 35 -2.82 -5.37 -9.15
N GLY A 36 -4.13 -5.35 -8.97
CA GLY A 36 -4.83 -5.64 -7.73
C GLY A 36 -6.33 -5.42 -7.89
N GLU A 37 -7.12 -5.68 -6.84
CA GLU A 37 -8.59 -5.58 -6.89
C GLU A 37 -9.07 -4.19 -7.32
N ASN A 38 -8.47 -3.13 -6.74
CA ASN A 38 -8.76 -1.75 -7.11
C ASN A 38 -7.69 -1.12 -8.01
N GLY A 39 -7.01 -1.96 -8.81
CA GLY A 39 -5.94 -1.54 -9.72
C GLY A 39 -4.53 -1.69 -9.13
N PRO A 40 -3.52 -1.03 -9.74
CA PRO A 40 -2.13 -1.13 -9.31
C PRO A 40 -1.93 -0.67 -7.86
N SER A 41 -0.86 -1.18 -7.25
CA SER A 41 -0.40 -0.75 -5.93
C SER A 41 -0.29 0.78 -5.83
N LEU A 42 -0.54 1.31 -4.64
CA LEU A 42 -0.32 2.71 -4.28
C LEU A 42 1.10 3.17 -4.62
N LEU A 43 2.06 2.24 -4.53
CA LEU A 43 3.48 2.49 -4.75
C LEU A 43 3.90 2.28 -6.21
N TYR A 44 3.02 1.81 -7.10
CA TYR A 44 3.43 1.35 -8.43
C TYR A 44 4.05 2.46 -9.29
N SER A 45 3.44 3.65 -9.29
CA SER A 45 3.99 4.79 -10.02
C SER A 45 5.37 5.19 -9.48
N ASP A 46 5.56 5.17 -8.16
CA ASP A 46 6.83 5.49 -7.52
C ASP A 46 7.88 4.41 -7.76
N ALA A 47 7.47 3.14 -7.82
CA ALA A 47 8.33 2.01 -8.16
C ALA A 47 8.94 2.12 -9.56
N LEU A 48 8.18 2.64 -10.53
CA LEU A 48 8.69 2.91 -11.88
C LEU A 48 9.74 4.04 -11.90
N LEU A 49 9.64 5.01 -11.00
CA LEU A 49 10.60 6.12 -10.86
C LEU A 49 11.83 5.74 -10.04
N HIS A 50 11.68 4.77 -9.14
CA HIS A 50 12.71 4.33 -8.21
C HIS A 50 12.92 2.80 -8.27
N PRO A 51 13.34 2.24 -9.41
CA PRO A 51 13.34 0.79 -9.66
C PRO A 51 14.27 -0.02 -8.74
N THR A 52 15.18 0.63 -8.02
CA THR A 52 16.11 -0.01 -7.08
C THR A 52 15.86 0.38 -5.61
N ALA A 53 14.77 1.11 -5.33
CA ALA A 53 14.47 1.56 -3.97
C ALA A 53 13.55 0.60 -3.22
N GLU A 54 13.60 0.70 -1.90
CA GLU A 54 12.57 0.18 -1.01
C GLU A 54 11.51 1.27 -0.77
N LEU A 55 10.25 0.90 -0.89
CA LEU A 55 9.12 1.80 -0.81
C LEU A 55 8.21 1.39 0.34
N ARG A 56 7.73 2.39 1.08
CA ARG A 56 6.75 2.21 2.15
C ARG A 56 5.80 3.39 2.14
N TYR A 57 4.59 3.18 2.61
CA TYR A 57 3.64 4.25 2.83
C TYR A 57 3.11 4.21 4.26
N GLU A 58 2.60 5.35 4.71
CA GLU A 58 1.84 5.47 5.95
C GLU A 58 0.58 6.30 5.65
N ILE A 59 -0.59 5.77 6.03
CA ILE A 59 -1.85 6.48 5.80
C ILE A 59 -1.92 7.66 6.77
N SER A 60 -1.96 8.88 6.22
CA SER A 60 -2.02 10.12 6.98
C SER A 60 -3.46 10.58 7.19
N GLN A 61 -4.32 10.41 6.17
CA GLN A 61 -5.73 10.73 6.24
C GLN A 61 -6.54 9.64 5.51
N PRO A 62 -7.40 8.89 6.21
CA PRO A 62 -8.23 7.86 5.59
C PRO A 62 -9.36 8.48 4.73
N PRO A 63 -10.01 7.67 3.87
CA PRO A 63 -11.21 8.07 3.14
C PRO A 63 -12.39 8.41 4.06
N VAL A 64 -13.35 9.18 3.55
CA VAL A 64 -14.53 9.65 4.32
C VAL A 64 -15.79 8.83 4.02
N HIS A 65 -15.95 8.31 2.81
CA HIS A 65 -17.16 7.70 2.26
C HIS A 65 -17.03 6.18 2.06
N GLY A 66 -16.04 5.55 2.71
CA GLY A 66 -15.84 4.12 2.60
C GLY A 66 -14.78 3.57 3.55
N ASN A 67 -14.55 2.26 3.45
CA ASN A 67 -13.51 1.58 4.19
C ASN A 67 -12.34 1.23 3.26
N LEU A 68 -11.12 1.50 3.73
CA LEU A 68 -9.88 1.23 3.00
C LEU A 68 -9.04 0.23 3.79
N SER A 69 -8.78 -0.92 3.17
CA SER A 69 -7.80 -1.89 3.62
C SER A 69 -6.56 -1.79 2.75
N VAL A 70 -5.40 -1.59 3.37
CA VAL A 70 -4.11 -1.46 2.67
C VAL A 70 -3.17 -2.58 3.12
N PHE A 71 -2.37 -3.09 2.18
CA PHE A 71 -1.45 -4.20 2.40
C PHE A 71 0.00 -3.75 2.22
N GLU A 72 0.97 -4.42 2.85
CA GLU A 72 2.36 -3.96 2.88
C GLU A 72 3.00 -3.79 1.49
N ASP A 73 2.53 -4.55 0.49
CA ASP A 73 2.95 -4.41 -0.91
C ASP A 73 2.35 -3.19 -1.65
N GLY A 74 1.52 -2.42 -0.93
CA GLY A 74 0.77 -1.28 -1.42
C GLY A 74 -0.43 -1.64 -2.27
N SER A 75 -0.77 -2.92 -2.43
CA SER A 75 -2.12 -3.27 -2.88
C SER A 75 -3.14 -2.77 -1.86
N PHE A 76 -4.36 -2.54 -2.32
CA PHE A 76 -5.42 -2.02 -1.46
C PHE A 76 -6.78 -2.50 -1.95
N ILE A 77 -7.71 -2.60 -1.00
CA ILE A 77 -9.13 -2.85 -1.24
C ILE A 77 -9.90 -1.65 -0.70
N TYR A 78 -10.79 -1.10 -1.53
CA TYR A 78 -11.68 -0.02 -1.15
C TYR A 78 -13.15 -0.40 -1.37
N GLN A 79 -13.94 -0.24 -0.32
CA GLN A 79 -15.39 -0.42 -0.33
C GLN A 79 -16.06 0.91 0.01
N GLY A 80 -16.47 1.64 -1.03
CA GLY A 80 -17.16 2.93 -0.93
C GLY A 80 -18.67 2.85 -1.15
N ASP A 81 -19.37 3.92 -0.79
CA ASP A 81 -20.83 4.05 -0.96
C ASP A 81 -21.27 4.53 -2.36
N GLY A 82 -20.32 4.67 -3.30
CA GLY A 82 -20.55 5.21 -4.65
C GLY A 82 -20.20 6.69 -4.79
N THR A 83 -19.88 7.38 -3.69
CA THR A 83 -19.35 8.74 -3.70
C THR A 83 -17.86 8.73 -4.06
N ALA A 84 -17.42 9.72 -4.83
CA ALA A 84 -15.99 9.91 -5.09
C ALA A 84 -15.26 10.18 -3.78
N ASP A 85 -14.13 9.51 -3.56
CA ASP A 85 -13.38 9.62 -2.32
C ASP A 85 -11.87 9.70 -2.59
N SER A 86 -11.12 10.02 -1.55
CA SER A 86 -9.67 10.07 -1.61
C SER A 86 -9.08 9.85 -0.23
N PHE A 87 -7.83 9.41 -0.21
CA PHE A 87 -7.06 9.35 1.01
C PHE A 87 -5.66 9.89 0.77
N THR A 88 -5.02 10.34 1.86
CA THR A 88 -3.67 10.89 1.84
C THR A 88 -2.70 9.94 2.52
N TYR A 89 -1.53 9.73 1.92
CA TYR A 89 -0.47 8.91 2.48
C TYR A 89 0.89 9.61 2.41
N GLN A 90 1.74 9.35 3.41
CA GLN A 90 3.15 9.73 3.38
C GLN A 90 3.94 8.64 2.67
N LEU A 91 4.63 8.97 1.60
CA LEU A 91 5.54 8.05 0.90
C LEU A 91 6.93 8.07 1.55
N PHE A 92 7.55 6.91 1.68
CA PHE A 92 8.95 6.77 2.06
C PHE A 92 9.71 6.05 0.94
N VAL A 93 10.85 6.61 0.54
CA VAL A 93 11.78 6.03 -0.43
C VAL A 93 13.10 5.77 0.28
N ASN A 94 13.51 4.51 0.36
CA ASN A 94 14.67 4.06 1.17
C ASN A 94 14.59 4.62 2.60
N GLY A 95 13.40 4.57 3.21
CA GLY A 95 13.13 5.07 4.56
C GLY A 95 13.10 6.60 4.73
N VAL A 96 13.34 7.38 3.66
CA VAL A 96 13.26 8.85 3.71
C VAL A 96 11.88 9.32 3.25
N ALA A 97 11.25 10.19 4.03
CA ALA A 97 9.95 10.77 3.68
C ALA A 97 10.06 11.61 2.39
N SER A 98 9.25 11.27 1.39
CA SER A 98 9.19 11.94 0.09
C SER A 98 8.03 12.96 -0.02
N GLY A 99 7.29 13.16 1.08
CA GLY A 99 6.11 14.02 1.14
C GLY A 99 4.75 13.30 1.04
N LEU A 100 3.68 14.08 1.20
CA LEU A 100 2.30 13.60 1.18
C LEU A 100 1.79 13.45 -0.25
N HIS A 101 1.09 12.35 -0.49
CA HIS A 101 0.50 11.97 -1.77
C HIS A 101 -1.00 11.72 -1.57
N VAL A 102 -1.80 12.07 -2.58
CA VAL A 102 -3.26 11.85 -2.58
C VAL A 102 -3.60 10.81 -3.63
N LYS A 103 -4.32 9.76 -3.22
CA LYS A 103 -4.89 8.76 -4.13
C LYS A 103 -6.39 8.94 -4.19
N THR A 104 -6.90 9.21 -5.39
CA THR A 104 -8.34 9.21 -5.66
C THR A 104 -8.84 7.78 -5.74
N LEU A 105 -9.91 7.51 -5.02
CA LEU A 105 -10.65 6.26 -5.03
C LEU A 105 -11.81 6.42 -5.99
N LEU A 106 -11.73 5.73 -7.13
CA LEU A 106 -12.83 5.73 -8.08
C LEU A 106 -13.97 4.89 -7.48
N PRO A 107 -15.24 5.35 -7.59
CA PRO A 107 -16.37 4.51 -7.23
C PRO A 107 -16.33 3.21 -8.04
N TYR A 108 -16.72 2.10 -7.42
CA TYR A 108 -16.80 0.80 -8.09
C TYR A 108 -17.63 0.94 -9.38
N GLN A 109 -16.99 0.82 -10.54
CA GLN A 109 -17.67 0.84 -11.83
C GLN A 109 -18.29 -0.55 -12.00
N SER A 110 -19.61 -0.64 -11.83
CA SER A 110 -20.41 -1.83 -12.14
C SER A 110 -20.34 -2.23 -13.60
#